data_AF-A0A223S8X2-F1
#
_entry.id   AF-A0A223S8X2-F1
#
_cell.length_a   1.000
_cell.length_b   1.000
_cell.length_c   1.000
_cell.angle_alpha   90.00
_cell.angle_beta   90.00
_cell.angle_gamma   90.00
#
_symmetry.space_group_name_H-M   'P 1'
#
loop_
_entity.id
_entity.type
_entity.pdbx_description
1 polymer ?
#
loop_
_entity_poly.entity_id
_entity_poly.type
_entity_poly.pdbx_seq_one_letter_code
_entity_poly.pdbx_strand_id
1 'polypeptide(L)'
;MTLWRIRTVVDDRPGQLAGVVETMAAHGGNIVGLSIHADAAGVVDEFIVDIPGEHHSLLRSVSRRSVTDSVIAVPAERREVGDDVTRALLLTARLQREPNRLPEALAELLLADDARWTNLTKPVAEFPEEPESTLLVPVGPLRGVRLRREDRPFTWTESARADALVRSVLPSAGPAPTDGAVVTHHGTDLYVWQVGAGDAAALQRLHLRCSAETTRRRYFSSVRELSPRMLGVFCDPERGLTLAARSLKGGEPVALAHLMYTLDPGVGEMAFLVEDAWQGTGVGTALARALTAIAADWGLAEVRAETTPGNRSMLRIMRRLGASVSPPRQGVVQARLPVAGTVPSRRPGRLMTLLSQAGAPGGTSG
;
A
#
# COMPACT_ATOMS: atom_id res chain seq x y z
N MET A 1 14.44 -21.08 -30.88
CA MET A 1 13.54 -20.89 -29.74
C MET A 1 13.95 -19.59 -29.09
N THR A 2 13.09 -18.58 -29.21
CA THR A 2 13.33 -17.24 -28.69
C THR A 2 12.21 -16.95 -27.70
N LEU A 3 12.57 -16.88 -26.42
CA LEU A 3 11.64 -16.51 -25.36
C LEU A 3 11.47 -14.99 -25.36
N TRP A 4 10.23 -14.55 -25.25
CA TRP A 4 9.86 -13.15 -25.18
C TRP A 4 9.03 -12.91 -23.94
N ARG A 5 9.39 -11.87 -23.18
CA ARG A 5 8.51 -11.29 -22.18
C ARG A 5 7.63 -10.26 -22.87
N ILE A 6 6.33 -10.45 -22.82
CA ILE A 6 5.33 -9.56 -23.40
C ILE A 6 4.47 -9.02 -22.26
N ARG A 7 4.49 -7.70 -22.08
CA ARG A 7 3.69 -6.99 -21.08
C ARG A 7 2.61 -6.19 -21.79
N THR A 8 1.37 -6.36 -21.37
CA THR A 8 0.20 -5.70 -21.97
C THR A 8 -0.84 -5.36 -20.90
N VAL A 9 -1.54 -4.24 -21.09
CA VAL A 9 -2.68 -3.86 -20.26
C VAL A 9 -3.94 -4.48 -20.88
N VAL A 10 -4.58 -5.38 -20.14
CA VAL A 10 -5.81 -6.05 -20.57
C VAL A 10 -6.97 -5.52 -19.72
N ASP A 11 -8.11 -5.23 -20.36
CA ASP A 11 -9.31 -4.81 -19.63
C ASP A 11 -9.78 -5.93 -18.70
N ASP A 12 -10.06 -5.61 -17.45
CA ASP A 12 -10.52 -6.55 -16.42
C ASP A 12 -12.00 -6.91 -16.65
N ARG A 13 -12.25 -7.61 -17.76
CA ARG A 13 -13.54 -8.13 -18.18
C ARG A 13 -13.42 -9.59 -18.62
N PRO A 14 -14.45 -10.41 -18.36
CA PRO A 14 -14.46 -11.80 -18.82
C PRO A 14 -14.17 -11.92 -20.32
N GLY A 15 -13.26 -12.82 -20.68
CA GLY A 15 -12.91 -13.13 -22.07
C GLY A 15 -11.80 -12.28 -22.71
N GLN A 16 -11.39 -11.16 -22.09
CA GLN A 16 -10.34 -10.31 -22.68
C GLN A 16 -8.97 -11.00 -22.68
N LEU A 17 -8.59 -11.59 -21.55
CA LEU A 17 -7.35 -12.37 -21.43
C LEU A 17 -7.35 -13.57 -22.38
N ALA A 18 -8.50 -14.25 -22.54
CA ALA A 18 -8.64 -15.38 -23.46
C ALA A 18 -8.34 -14.96 -24.90
N GLY A 19 -8.83 -13.80 -25.35
CA GLY A 19 -8.54 -13.28 -26.68
C GLY A 19 -7.05 -12.96 -26.93
N VAL A 20 -6.32 -12.54 -25.88
CA VAL A 20 -4.86 -12.34 -25.96
C VAL A 20 -4.15 -13.68 -26.13
N VAL A 21 -4.52 -14.69 -25.33
CA VAL A 21 -3.95 -16.04 -25.37
C VAL A 21 -4.24 -16.73 -26.72
N GLU A 22 -5.46 -16.62 -27.25
CA GLU A 22 -5.83 -17.12 -28.58
C GLU A 22 -4.97 -16.51 -29.68
N THR A 23 -4.68 -15.21 -29.57
CA THR A 23 -3.82 -14.50 -30.54
C THR A 23 -2.38 -15.02 -30.49
N MET A 24 -1.86 -15.30 -29.29
CA MET A 24 -0.54 -15.92 -29.11
C MET A 24 -0.48 -17.32 -29.70
N ALA A 25 -1.49 -18.14 -29.43
CA ALA A 25 -1.59 -19.50 -29.96
C ALA A 25 -1.68 -19.53 -31.50
N ALA A 26 -2.44 -18.60 -32.10
CA ALA A 26 -2.56 -18.49 -33.55
C ALA A 26 -1.23 -18.20 -34.28
N HIS A 27 -0.26 -17.60 -33.57
CA HIS A 27 1.10 -17.36 -34.09
C HIS A 27 2.09 -18.46 -33.68
N GLY A 28 1.60 -19.60 -33.17
CA GLY A 28 2.44 -20.71 -32.71
C GLY A 28 3.19 -20.44 -31.41
N GLY A 29 2.80 -19.40 -30.66
CA GLY A 29 3.41 -19.05 -29.39
C GLY A 29 3.02 -20.03 -28.28
N ASN A 30 4.01 -20.53 -27.53
CA ASN A 30 3.81 -21.35 -26.35
C ASN A 30 4.05 -20.51 -25.08
N ILE A 31 3.01 -20.29 -24.28
CA ILE A 31 3.11 -19.52 -23.03
C ILE A 31 3.72 -20.41 -21.96
N VAL A 32 4.93 -20.08 -21.53
CA VAL A 32 5.68 -20.82 -20.50
C VAL A 32 5.62 -20.16 -19.13
N GLY A 33 5.13 -18.91 -19.04
CA GLY A 33 4.89 -18.20 -17.80
C GLY A 33 3.82 -17.12 -17.95
N LEU A 34 3.05 -16.89 -16.88
CA LEU A 34 2.06 -15.84 -16.78
C LEU A 34 2.12 -15.22 -15.39
N SER A 35 2.25 -13.91 -15.32
CA SER A 35 2.16 -13.12 -14.10
C SER A 35 1.18 -11.98 -14.29
N ILE A 36 0.37 -11.73 -13.26
CA ILE A 36 -0.64 -10.68 -13.25
C ILE A 36 -0.23 -9.64 -12.22
N HIS A 37 -0.06 -8.39 -12.65
CA HIS A 37 0.34 -7.28 -11.81
C HIS A 37 -0.78 -6.26 -11.71
N ALA A 38 -1.11 -5.82 -10.50
CA ALA A 38 -1.98 -4.66 -10.32
C ALA A 38 -1.17 -3.37 -10.52
N ASP A 39 -1.73 -2.42 -11.28
CA ASP A 39 -1.15 -1.11 -11.57
C ASP A 39 -2.20 0.01 -11.41
N ALA A 40 -1.77 1.26 -11.34
CA ALA A 40 -2.63 2.44 -11.19
C ALA A 40 -3.60 2.62 -12.38
N ALA A 41 -3.22 2.14 -13.57
CA ALA A 41 -4.03 2.20 -14.78
C ALA A 41 -4.92 0.96 -15.01
N GLY A 42 -4.75 -0.12 -14.24
CA GLY A 42 -5.48 -1.36 -14.42
C GLY A 42 -4.67 -2.61 -14.09
N VAL A 43 -5.06 -3.73 -14.69
CA VAL A 43 -4.33 -5.01 -14.57
C VAL A 43 -3.32 -5.09 -15.72
N VAL A 44 -2.07 -5.32 -15.38
CA VAL A 44 -0.96 -5.51 -16.32
C VAL A 44 -0.62 -7.00 -16.34
N ASP A 45 -0.87 -7.63 -17.49
CA ASP A 45 -0.53 -9.03 -17.71
C ASP A 45 0.87 -9.12 -18.32
N GLU A 46 1.70 -9.99 -17.74
CA GLU A 46 3.02 -10.31 -18.22
C GLU A 46 3.10 -11.79 -18.62
N PHE A 47 3.41 -12.03 -19.89
CA PHE A 47 3.55 -13.35 -20.47
C PHE A 47 5.01 -13.61 -20.79
N ILE A 48 5.48 -14.83 -20.52
CA ILE A 48 6.71 -15.35 -21.12
C ILE A 48 6.31 -16.37 -22.17
N VAL A 49 6.62 -16.07 -23.42
CA VAL A 49 6.16 -16.85 -24.59
C VAL A 49 7.36 -17.32 -25.40
N ASP A 50 7.44 -18.61 -25.67
CA ASP A 50 8.33 -19.15 -26.70
C ASP A 50 7.65 -19.00 -28.06
N ILE A 51 8.24 -18.17 -28.93
CA ILE A 51 7.67 -17.88 -30.25
C ILE A 51 8.61 -18.42 -31.32
N PRO A 52 8.13 -19.32 -32.20
CA PRO A 52 8.88 -19.74 -33.37
C PRO A 52 8.80 -18.66 -34.47
N GLY A 53 9.94 -18.10 -34.88
CA GLY A 53 10.01 -17.19 -36.05
C GLY A 53 9.88 -15.70 -35.71
N GLU A 54 9.30 -14.91 -36.62
CA GLU A 54 9.19 -13.45 -36.48
C GLU A 54 8.09 -13.02 -35.50
N HIS A 55 8.47 -12.32 -34.43
CA HIS A 55 7.59 -11.89 -33.34
C HIS A 55 6.77 -10.63 -33.65
N HIS A 56 7.15 -9.84 -34.67
CA HIS A 56 6.51 -8.55 -34.98
C HIS A 56 5.02 -8.67 -35.34
N SER A 57 4.61 -9.75 -36.00
CA SER A 57 3.21 -10.02 -36.37
C SER A 57 2.35 -10.32 -35.14
N LEU A 58 2.89 -11.09 -34.19
CA LEU A 58 2.26 -11.35 -32.91
C LEU A 58 2.10 -10.05 -32.11
N LEU A 59 3.17 -9.27 -31.95
CA LEU A 59 3.13 -8.04 -31.16
C LEU A 59 2.10 -7.03 -31.69
N ARG A 60 2.00 -6.89 -33.02
CA ARG A 60 0.97 -6.05 -33.66
C ARG A 60 -0.44 -6.57 -33.42
N SER A 61 -0.62 -7.89 -33.33
CA SER A 61 -1.92 -8.50 -33.09
C SER A 61 -2.35 -8.40 -31.62
N VAL A 62 -1.39 -8.53 -30.69
CA VAL A 62 -1.60 -8.34 -29.25
C VAL A 62 -1.86 -6.86 -28.94
N SER A 63 -1.14 -5.92 -29.58
CA SER A 63 -1.31 -4.49 -29.32
C SER A 63 -2.73 -4.01 -29.60
N ARG A 64 -3.32 -4.45 -30.72
CA ARG A 64 -4.72 -4.15 -31.11
C ARG A 64 -5.77 -4.62 -30.10
N ARG A 65 -5.41 -5.51 -29.19
CA ARG A 65 -6.30 -6.02 -28.13
C ARG A 65 -6.03 -5.39 -26.76
N SER A 66 -4.94 -4.63 -26.63
CA SER A 66 -4.61 -3.91 -25.40
C SER A 66 -5.42 -2.63 -25.29
N VAL A 67 -5.74 -2.21 -24.06
CA VAL A 67 -6.60 -1.05 -23.80
C VAL A 67 -6.01 0.27 -24.30
N THR A 68 -4.68 0.33 -24.38
CA THR A 68 -3.89 1.53 -24.65
C THR A 68 -3.01 1.42 -25.91
N ASP A 69 -3.21 0.37 -26.73
CA ASP A 69 -2.27 -0.04 -27.80
C ASP A 69 -0.81 -0.21 -27.34
N SER A 70 -0.58 -0.27 -26.01
CA SER A 70 0.75 -0.34 -25.42
C SER A 70 1.11 -1.78 -25.11
N VAL A 71 2.02 -2.34 -25.90
CA VAL A 71 2.64 -3.63 -25.65
C VAL A 71 4.15 -3.42 -25.57
N ILE A 72 4.72 -3.85 -24.47
CA ILE A 72 6.18 -3.88 -24.30
C ILE A 72 6.60 -5.33 -24.49
N ALA A 73 7.55 -5.56 -25.40
CA ALA A 73 8.08 -6.88 -25.65
C ALA A 73 9.60 -6.84 -25.68
N VAL A 74 10.20 -7.68 -24.85
CA VAL A 74 11.64 -7.74 -24.64
C VAL A 74 12.08 -9.21 -24.68
N PRO A 75 13.29 -9.53 -25.16
CA PRO A 75 13.82 -10.87 -25.05
C PRO A 75 13.81 -11.35 -23.59
N ALA A 76 13.46 -12.61 -23.36
CA ALA A 76 13.49 -13.23 -22.05
C ALA A 76 14.50 -14.37 -22.01
N GLU A 77 15.12 -14.58 -20.85
CA GLU A 77 16.00 -15.70 -20.61
C GLU A 77 15.29 -16.86 -19.92
N ARG A 78 15.82 -18.07 -20.08
CA ARG A 78 15.22 -19.28 -19.49
C ARG A 78 15.18 -19.24 -17.96
N ARG A 79 16.13 -18.57 -17.30
CA ARG A 79 16.17 -18.39 -15.84
C ARG A 79 14.98 -17.59 -15.29
N GLU A 80 14.30 -16.85 -16.16
CA GLU A 80 13.15 -16.01 -15.82
C GLU A 80 11.85 -16.82 -15.75
N VAL A 81 11.82 -18.02 -16.35
CA VAL A 81 10.71 -18.99 -16.29
C VAL A 81 10.68 -19.75 -14.95
N GLY A 82 11.33 -19.20 -13.92
CA GLY A 82 11.44 -19.82 -12.60
C GLY A 82 10.26 -19.51 -11.69
N ASP A 83 10.16 -20.24 -10.59
CA ASP A 83 9.22 -19.91 -9.52
C ASP A 83 9.72 -18.69 -8.73
N ASP A 84 9.10 -17.54 -9.01
CA ASP A 84 9.35 -16.27 -8.32
C ASP A 84 9.15 -16.37 -6.80
N VAL A 85 8.22 -17.22 -6.32
CA VAL A 85 7.96 -17.40 -4.90
C VAL A 85 9.15 -18.08 -4.23
N THR A 86 9.60 -19.21 -4.78
CA THR A 86 10.81 -19.89 -4.31
C THR A 86 12.03 -18.96 -4.38
N ARG A 87 12.21 -18.20 -5.48
CA ARG A 87 13.31 -17.24 -5.59
C ARG A 87 13.29 -16.21 -4.46
N ALA A 88 12.12 -15.61 -4.18
CA ALA A 88 11.97 -14.61 -3.12
C ALA A 88 12.29 -15.17 -1.72
N LEU A 89 11.86 -16.40 -1.43
CA LEU A 89 12.13 -17.08 -0.16
C LEU A 89 13.63 -17.39 0.00
N LEU A 90 14.27 -17.89 -1.06
CA LEU A 90 15.72 -18.16 -1.05
C LEU A 90 16.54 -16.89 -0.89
N LEU A 91 16.15 -15.80 -1.55
CA LEU A 91 16.80 -14.50 -1.41
C LEU A 91 16.65 -13.94 0.01
N THR A 92 15.45 -14.06 0.60
CA THR A 92 15.21 -13.68 1.99
C THR A 92 16.13 -14.45 2.94
N ALA A 93 16.21 -15.78 2.79
CA ALA A 93 17.09 -16.62 3.61
C ALA A 93 18.58 -16.27 3.43
N ARG A 94 19.01 -15.90 2.21
CA ARG A 94 20.39 -15.45 1.94
C ARG A 94 20.68 -14.12 2.64
N LEU A 95 19.75 -13.17 2.55
CA LEU A 95 19.91 -11.83 3.13
C LEU A 95 19.90 -11.83 4.67
N GLN A 96 19.28 -12.83 5.32
CA GLN A 96 19.43 -13.01 6.76
C GLN A 96 20.89 -13.25 7.19
N ARG A 97 21.71 -13.86 6.33
CA ARG A 97 23.13 -14.14 6.58
C ARG A 97 24.02 -13.02 6.05
N GLU A 98 23.64 -12.40 4.93
CA GLU A 98 24.41 -11.37 4.23
C GLU A 98 23.55 -10.13 3.89
N PRO A 99 23.12 -9.31 4.88
CA PRO A 99 22.20 -8.18 4.64
C PRO A 99 22.78 -7.09 3.73
N ASN A 100 24.11 -6.99 3.64
CA ASN A 100 24.81 -6.04 2.78
C ASN A 100 24.63 -6.33 1.28
N ARG A 101 24.21 -7.55 0.91
CA ARG A 101 23.91 -7.96 -0.47
C ARG A 101 22.48 -7.66 -0.93
N LEU A 102 21.80 -6.76 -0.22
CA LEU A 102 20.44 -6.34 -0.54
C LEU A 102 20.30 -5.80 -1.98
N PRO A 103 21.21 -4.95 -2.51
CA PRO A 103 21.11 -4.52 -3.91
C PRO A 103 21.13 -5.67 -4.90
N GLU A 104 22.05 -6.62 -4.74
CA GLU A 104 22.18 -7.78 -5.62
C GLU A 104 20.95 -8.67 -5.55
N ALA A 105 20.41 -8.89 -4.34
CA ALA A 105 19.19 -9.68 -4.17
C ALA A 105 17.96 -8.97 -4.77
N LEU A 106 17.87 -7.65 -4.68
CA LEU A 106 16.81 -6.86 -5.31
C LEU A 106 16.93 -6.87 -6.84
N ALA A 107 18.15 -6.79 -7.38
CA ALA A 107 18.40 -6.96 -8.81
C ALA A 107 18.00 -8.36 -9.30
N GLU A 108 18.32 -9.41 -8.53
CA GLU A 108 17.92 -10.78 -8.85
C GLU A 108 16.40 -10.97 -8.77
N LEU A 109 15.76 -10.45 -7.72
CA LEU A 109 14.32 -10.57 -7.49
C LEU A 109 13.50 -9.89 -8.59
N LEU A 110 13.95 -8.70 -9.01
CA LEU A 110 13.27 -7.87 -9.97
C LEU A 110 13.92 -7.94 -11.35
N LEU A 111 14.90 -8.80 -11.63
CA LEU A 111 15.55 -8.84 -12.94
C LEU A 111 15.98 -7.42 -13.40
N ALA A 112 16.63 -6.67 -12.52
CA ALA A 112 17.12 -5.32 -12.81
C ALA A 112 18.54 -5.38 -13.37
N ASP A 113 18.85 -4.50 -14.31
CA ASP A 113 20.17 -4.42 -14.96
C ASP A 113 21.24 -3.82 -14.03
N ASP A 114 20.82 -2.93 -13.13
CA ASP A 114 21.68 -2.31 -12.12
C ASP A 114 20.91 -2.16 -10.79
N ALA A 115 21.61 -2.36 -9.68
CA ALA A 115 21.11 -2.04 -8.35
C ALA A 115 22.25 -1.59 -7.44
N ARG A 116 22.08 -0.42 -6.83
CA ARG A 116 23.13 0.19 -6.01
C ARG A 116 22.57 0.93 -4.80
N TRP A 117 23.35 0.92 -3.73
CA TRP A 117 23.08 1.76 -2.56
C TRP A 117 23.10 3.24 -2.93
N THR A 118 22.15 4.00 -2.40
CA THR A 118 22.08 5.46 -2.51
C THR A 118 21.71 6.08 -1.17
N ASN A 119 22.09 7.34 -0.96
CA ASN A 119 21.71 8.11 0.23
C ASN A 119 20.45 8.92 -0.05
N LEU A 120 19.49 8.88 0.86
CA LEU A 120 18.23 9.65 0.77
C LEU A 120 18.36 11.09 1.28
N THR A 121 19.48 11.41 1.94
CA THR A 121 19.74 12.72 2.57
C THR A 121 20.32 13.77 1.64
N LYS A 122 20.67 13.44 0.39
CA LYS A 122 21.05 14.47 -0.58
C LYS A 122 19.78 15.01 -1.24
N PRO A 123 19.37 16.27 -0.98
CA PRO A 123 18.46 16.94 -1.87
C PRO A 123 19.24 17.20 -3.16
N VAL A 124 19.06 16.36 -4.16
CA VAL A 124 19.32 16.81 -5.53
C VAL A 124 18.12 17.67 -5.87
N ALA A 125 18.28 18.99 -5.79
CA ALA A 125 17.38 19.90 -6.49
C ALA A 125 17.85 20.00 -7.95
N GLU A 126 16.88 20.19 -8.85
CA GLU A 126 16.91 20.14 -10.32
C GLU A 126 16.81 18.73 -10.91
N PHE A 127 15.57 18.28 -11.14
CA PHE A 127 15.25 17.06 -11.87
C PHE A 127 15.74 17.15 -13.33
N PRO A 128 16.55 16.20 -13.83
CA PRO A 128 16.09 15.36 -14.92
C PRO A 128 15.03 14.42 -14.33
N GLU A 129 13.86 14.32 -14.97
CA GLU A 129 12.87 13.28 -14.62
C GLU A 129 13.59 11.93 -14.60
N GLU A 130 13.61 11.24 -13.44
CA GLU A 130 14.17 9.89 -13.40
C GLU A 130 13.31 9.03 -14.34
N PRO A 131 13.92 8.27 -15.28
CA PRO A 131 13.16 7.45 -16.22
C PRO A 131 12.21 6.51 -15.48
N GLU A 132 11.04 6.20 -16.05
CA GLU A 132 10.09 5.22 -15.48
C GLU A 132 10.72 3.81 -15.26
N SER A 133 11.89 3.57 -15.86
CA SER A 133 12.71 2.38 -15.67
C SER A 133 13.66 2.43 -14.47
N THR A 134 13.52 3.43 -13.59
CA THR A 134 14.26 3.55 -12.33
C THR A 134 13.32 3.36 -11.14
N LEU A 135 13.73 2.54 -10.16
CA LEU A 135 12.99 2.33 -8.92
C LEU A 135 13.89 2.62 -7.72
N LEU A 136 13.44 3.51 -6.83
CA LEU A 136 14.08 3.75 -5.55
C LEU A 136 13.34 3.01 -4.44
N VAL A 137 14.01 2.08 -3.78
CA VAL A 137 13.48 1.31 -2.66
C VAL A 137 14.13 1.81 -1.36
N PRO A 138 13.41 2.52 -0.49
CA PRO A 138 13.96 3.01 0.77
C PRO A 138 14.40 1.88 1.70
N VAL A 139 15.56 2.03 2.33
CA VAL A 139 16.11 1.14 3.35
C VAL A 139 16.37 1.96 4.61
N GLY A 140 15.28 2.22 5.33
CA GLY A 140 15.28 3.15 6.46
C GLY A 140 15.31 4.63 6.02
N PRO A 141 15.61 5.57 6.94
CA PRO A 141 15.47 6.99 6.68
C PRO A 141 16.63 7.63 5.90
N LEU A 142 17.80 6.97 5.87
CA LEU A 142 19.04 7.57 5.36
C LEU A 142 19.51 6.96 4.04
N ARG A 143 19.12 5.72 3.75
CA ARG A 143 19.60 4.97 2.59
C ARG A 143 18.45 4.35 1.82
N GLY A 144 18.70 4.04 0.57
CA GLY A 144 17.83 3.25 -0.29
C GLY A 144 18.66 2.45 -1.28
N VAL A 145 18.01 1.53 -1.99
CA VAL A 145 18.56 0.87 -3.16
C VAL A 145 17.91 1.49 -4.39
N ARG A 146 18.72 2.03 -5.30
CA ARG A 146 18.25 2.48 -6.61
C ARG A 146 18.48 1.36 -7.61
N LEU A 147 17.40 0.87 -8.20
CA LEU A 147 17.41 -0.09 -9.29
C LEU A 147 17.17 0.61 -10.63
N ARG A 148 17.75 0.08 -11.70
CA ARG A 148 17.51 0.54 -13.07
C ARG A 148 17.28 -0.65 -13.99
N ARG A 149 16.35 -0.49 -14.91
CA ARG A 149 16.19 -1.32 -16.10
C ARG A 149 16.36 -0.48 -17.36
N GLU A 150 16.74 -1.11 -18.45
CA GLU A 150 16.89 -0.46 -19.76
C GLU A 150 15.66 -0.63 -20.64
N ASP A 151 14.90 -1.69 -20.41
CA ASP A 151 13.97 -2.24 -21.39
C ASP A 151 12.49 -2.01 -21.04
N ARG A 152 12.16 -1.85 -19.75
CA ARG A 152 10.79 -1.66 -19.26
C ARG A 152 10.70 -0.95 -17.90
N PRO A 153 9.58 -0.27 -17.61
CA PRO A 153 9.33 0.32 -16.30
C PRO A 153 9.06 -0.73 -15.22
N PHE A 154 9.22 -0.34 -13.95
CA PHE A 154 8.81 -1.16 -12.81
C PHE A 154 7.30 -1.04 -12.56
N THR A 155 6.63 -2.16 -12.28
CA THR A 155 5.22 -2.14 -11.87
C THR A 155 5.10 -1.85 -10.37
N TRP A 156 3.91 -1.44 -9.94
CA TRP A 156 3.59 -1.28 -8.52
C TRP A 156 3.77 -2.59 -7.73
N THR A 157 3.41 -3.72 -8.35
CA THR A 157 3.58 -5.04 -7.74
C THR A 157 5.07 -5.38 -7.54
N GLU A 158 5.93 -5.01 -8.49
CA GLU A 158 7.39 -5.17 -8.38
C GLU A 158 7.97 -4.26 -7.28
N SER A 159 7.55 -2.99 -7.22
CA SER A 159 7.92 -2.07 -6.15
C SER A 159 7.49 -2.62 -4.78
N ALA A 160 6.28 -3.17 -4.70
CA ALA A 160 5.75 -3.74 -3.46
C ALA A 160 6.56 -4.96 -3.00
N ARG A 161 6.92 -5.83 -3.94
CA ARG A 161 7.77 -7.01 -3.70
C ARG A 161 9.16 -6.61 -3.20
N ALA A 162 9.75 -5.58 -3.80
CA ALA A 162 11.05 -5.04 -3.42
C ALA A 162 11.06 -4.55 -1.97
N ASP A 163 10.08 -3.73 -1.62
CA ASP A 163 9.92 -3.17 -0.29
C ASP A 163 9.58 -4.24 0.76
N ALA A 164 8.82 -5.29 0.39
CA ALA A 164 8.61 -6.46 1.24
C ALA A 164 9.91 -7.23 1.53
N LEU A 165 10.78 -7.41 0.51
CA LEU A 165 12.09 -8.04 0.72
C LEU A 165 12.99 -7.17 1.61
N VAL A 166 12.98 -5.84 1.45
CA VAL A 166 13.72 -4.94 2.34
C VAL A 166 13.21 -5.08 3.78
N ARG A 167 11.89 -5.09 4.00
CA ARG A 167 11.31 -5.23 5.33
C ARG A 167 11.65 -6.57 6.00
N SER A 168 11.74 -7.66 5.25
CA SER A 168 12.02 -8.98 5.83
C SER A 168 13.45 -9.12 6.36
N VAL A 169 14.36 -8.22 5.97
CA VAL A 169 15.79 -8.28 6.33
C VAL A 169 16.25 -7.12 7.22
N LEU A 170 15.41 -6.09 7.35
CA LEU A 170 15.65 -5.02 8.31
C LEU A 170 15.34 -5.50 9.72
N PRO A 171 16.08 -5.01 10.74
CA PRO A 171 15.68 -5.22 12.12
C PRO A 171 14.25 -4.69 12.31
N SER A 172 13.40 -5.46 13.00
CA SER A 172 12.09 -4.95 13.41
C SER A 172 12.32 -3.64 14.17
N ALA A 173 11.65 -2.57 13.75
CA ALA A 173 11.77 -1.26 14.38
C ALA A 173 11.11 -1.22 15.78
N GLY A 174 10.66 -2.36 16.29
CA GLY A 174 9.65 -2.44 17.34
C GLY A 174 8.27 -2.08 16.78
N PRO A 175 7.19 -2.39 17.53
CA PRO A 175 5.85 -2.02 17.10
C PRO A 175 5.75 -0.51 16.91
N ALA A 176 5.16 -0.07 15.79
CA ALA A 176 4.84 1.34 15.58
C ALA A 176 4.03 1.87 16.78
N PRO A 177 4.39 3.04 17.34
CA PRO A 177 3.63 3.63 18.44
C PRO A 177 2.17 3.81 18.01
N THR A 178 1.26 3.19 18.75
CA THR A 178 -0.18 3.29 18.52
C THR A 178 -0.81 4.47 19.27
N ASP A 179 -0.02 5.12 20.14
CA ASP A 179 -0.41 6.26 20.96
C ASP A 179 0.49 7.46 20.71
N GLY A 180 -0.08 8.67 20.63
CA GLY A 180 0.69 9.89 20.52
C GLY A 180 -0.06 11.13 20.05
N ALA A 181 0.63 12.27 20.07
CA ALA A 181 0.10 13.54 19.58
C ALA A 181 0.19 13.63 18.06
N VAL A 182 -0.89 14.05 17.40
CA VAL A 182 -0.97 14.20 15.94
C VAL A 182 -1.55 15.56 15.61
N VAL A 183 -0.91 16.30 14.72
CA VAL A 183 -1.42 17.57 14.20
C VAL A 183 -1.97 17.35 12.80
N THR A 184 -3.23 17.71 12.57
CA THR A 184 -3.83 17.62 11.23
C THR A 184 -3.21 18.66 10.30
N HIS A 185 -3.36 18.47 8.98
CA HIS A 185 -2.94 19.49 8.01
C HIS A 185 -3.66 20.84 8.14
N HIS A 186 -4.78 20.90 8.88
CA HIS A 186 -5.51 22.12 9.21
C HIS A 186 -5.11 22.70 10.58
N GLY A 187 -4.04 22.18 11.21
CA GLY A 187 -3.54 22.67 12.50
C GLY A 187 -4.36 22.20 13.71
N THR A 188 -5.15 21.14 13.58
CA THR A 188 -5.91 20.58 14.70
C THR A 188 -5.04 19.63 15.49
N ASP A 189 -4.83 19.91 16.78
CA ASP A 189 -4.06 19.07 17.69
C ASP A 189 -4.92 17.94 18.29
N LEU A 190 -4.50 16.71 18.05
CA LEU A 190 -5.17 15.50 18.50
C LEU A 190 -4.24 14.66 19.38
N TYR A 191 -4.83 13.96 20.33
CA TYR A 191 -4.22 12.78 20.94
C TYR A 191 -4.88 11.53 20.37
N VAL A 192 -4.06 10.63 19.82
CA VAL A 192 -4.49 9.35 19.27
C VAL A 192 -4.03 8.24 20.21
N TRP A 193 -4.86 7.22 20.42
CA TRP A 193 -4.50 6.04 21.20
C TRP A 193 -5.15 4.77 20.68
N GLN A 194 -4.54 3.64 21.00
CA GLN A 194 -5.10 2.31 20.81
C GLN A 194 -6.26 2.07 21.78
N VAL A 195 -7.41 1.74 21.21
CA VAL A 195 -8.60 1.34 21.96
C VAL A 195 -8.41 -0.04 22.56
N GLY A 196 -8.75 -0.17 23.84
CA GLY A 196 -8.87 -1.44 24.54
C GLY A 196 -10.28 -1.65 25.13
N ALA A 197 -10.47 -2.77 25.85
CA ALA A 197 -11.76 -3.12 26.44
C ALA A 197 -12.34 -2.05 27.39
N GLY A 198 -11.48 -1.26 28.05
CA GLY A 198 -11.88 -0.16 28.93
C GLY A 198 -12.51 1.03 28.21
N ASP A 199 -12.33 1.16 26.90
CA ASP A 199 -12.83 2.29 26.11
C ASP A 199 -14.25 2.06 25.57
N ALA A 200 -14.81 0.85 25.68
CA ALA A 200 -16.07 0.46 25.04
C ALA A 200 -17.23 1.45 25.29
N ALA A 201 -17.33 1.97 26.52
CA ALA A 201 -18.33 2.98 26.87
C ALA A 201 -18.08 4.33 26.17
N ALA A 202 -16.84 4.74 25.99
CA ALA A 202 -16.47 5.96 25.27
C ALA A 202 -16.74 5.83 23.76
N LEU A 203 -16.48 4.66 23.18
CA LEU A 203 -16.83 4.35 21.78
C LEU A 203 -18.34 4.43 21.55
N GLN A 204 -19.13 3.86 22.46
CA GLN A 204 -20.59 3.94 22.40
C GLN A 204 -21.07 5.40 22.43
N ARG A 205 -20.50 6.24 23.32
CA ARG A 205 -20.84 7.66 23.40
C ARG A 205 -20.46 8.43 22.14
N LEU A 206 -19.28 8.17 21.55
CA LEU A 206 -18.89 8.75 20.26
C LEU A 206 -19.91 8.38 19.17
N HIS A 207 -20.29 7.10 19.06
CA HIS A 207 -21.26 6.63 18.07
C HIS A 207 -22.61 7.32 18.22
N LEU A 208 -23.10 7.46 19.45
CA LEU A 208 -24.40 8.10 19.74
C LEU A 208 -24.44 9.61 19.40
N ARG A 209 -23.29 10.29 19.36
CA ARG A 209 -23.21 11.70 18.94
C ARG A 209 -23.13 11.89 17.42
N CYS A 210 -22.84 10.82 16.68
CA CYS A 210 -22.76 10.88 15.22
C CYS A 210 -24.17 10.90 14.59
N SER A 211 -24.32 11.65 13.50
CA SER A 211 -25.56 11.66 12.73
C SER A 211 -25.85 10.29 12.10
N ALA A 212 -27.12 10.03 11.78
CA ALA A 212 -27.54 8.83 11.06
C ALA A 212 -26.88 8.70 9.67
N GLU A 213 -26.52 9.82 9.05
CA GLU A 213 -25.75 9.79 7.80
C GLU A 213 -24.30 9.32 8.04
N THR A 214 -23.65 9.84 9.07
CA THR A 214 -22.28 9.45 9.44
C THR A 214 -22.20 7.96 9.79
N THR A 215 -23.14 7.44 10.58
CA THR A 215 -23.18 6.01 10.92
C THR A 215 -23.53 5.14 9.70
N ARG A 216 -24.48 5.55 8.86
CA ARG A 216 -24.81 4.84 7.61
C ARG A 216 -23.63 4.75 6.64
N ARG A 217 -22.83 5.82 6.51
CA ARG A 217 -21.62 5.79 5.67
C ARG A 217 -20.56 4.84 6.22
N ARG A 218 -20.51 4.68 7.54
CA ARG A 218 -19.56 3.80 8.23
C ARG A 218 -19.96 2.32 8.17
N TYR A 219 -21.23 2.01 8.38
CA TYR A 219 -21.71 0.63 8.58
C TYR A 219 -22.54 0.10 7.41
N PHE A 220 -22.68 0.87 6.33
CA PHE A 220 -23.57 0.61 5.18
C PHE A 220 -25.04 0.35 5.57
N SER A 221 -25.40 0.69 6.81
CA SER A 221 -26.68 0.38 7.45
C SER A 221 -26.95 1.38 8.57
N SER A 222 -28.21 1.52 8.95
CA SER A 222 -28.61 2.41 10.04
C SER A 222 -28.37 1.72 11.40
N VAL A 223 -27.15 1.84 11.91
CA VAL A 223 -26.78 1.33 13.24
C VAL A 223 -27.09 2.40 14.28
N ARG A 224 -28.11 2.17 15.12
CA ARG A 224 -28.49 3.10 16.20
C ARG A 224 -27.51 3.04 17.38
N GLU A 225 -27.08 1.84 17.75
CA GLU A 225 -26.17 1.59 18.88
C GLU A 225 -25.15 0.51 18.50
N LEU A 226 -23.95 0.57 19.07
CA LEU A 226 -22.95 -0.49 18.88
C LEU A 226 -23.34 -1.68 19.75
N SER A 227 -23.60 -2.82 19.13
CA SER A 227 -23.88 -4.05 19.88
C SER A 227 -22.66 -4.48 20.72
N PRO A 228 -22.85 -5.23 21.82
CA PRO A 228 -21.73 -5.79 22.59
C PRO A 228 -20.76 -6.60 21.73
N ARG A 229 -21.28 -7.30 20.71
CA ARG A 229 -20.48 -8.04 19.73
C ARG A 229 -19.58 -7.12 18.90
N MET A 230 -20.11 -5.99 18.43
CA MET A 230 -19.31 -5.02 17.66
C MET A 230 -18.24 -4.37 18.53
N LEU A 231 -18.59 -3.95 19.75
CA LEU A 231 -17.63 -3.39 20.69
C LEU A 231 -16.53 -4.40 21.04
N GLY A 232 -16.90 -5.67 21.24
CA GLY A 232 -15.95 -6.76 21.42
C GLY A 232 -14.95 -6.84 20.25
N VAL A 233 -15.43 -6.83 19.01
CA VAL A 233 -14.56 -6.82 17.81
C VAL A 233 -13.68 -5.58 17.75
N PHE A 234 -14.19 -4.41 18.11
CA PHE A 234 -13.43 -3.16 18.06
C PHE A 234 -12.33 -3.09 19.11
N CYS A 235 -12.49 -3.81 20.22
CA CYS A 235 -11.53 -3.82 21.33
C CYS A 235 -10.63 -5.07 21.33
N ASP A 236 -10.78 -5.96 20.34
CA ASP A 236 -10.07 -7.22 20.23
C ASP A 236 -8.77 -7.06 19.42
N PRO A 237 -7.59 -7.12 20.05
CA PRO A 237 -6.31 -6.93 19.37
C PRO A 237 -5.96 -8.10 18.43
N GLU A 238 -6.61 -9.26 18.53
CA GLU A 238 -6.38 -10.39 17.62
C GLU A 238 -7.03 -10.17 16.25
N ARG A 239 -8.06 -9.32 16.18
CA ARG A 239 -8.79 -9.01 14.95
C ARG A 239 -8.18 -7.84 14.16
N GLY A 240 -7.32 -7.06 14.81
CA GLY A 240 -6.68 -5.90 14.24
C GLY A 240 -6.47 -4.81 15.28
N LEU A 241 -6.55 -3.57 14.82
CA LEU A 241 -6.27 -2.38 15.63
C LEU A 241 -7.38 -1.37 15.46
N THR A 242 -7.78 -0.79 16.58
CA THR A 242 -8.66 0.36 16.62
C THR A 242 -7.93 1.53 17.26
N LEU A 243 -7.88 2.65 16.55
CA LEU A 243 -7.41 3.92 17.07
C LEU A 243 -8.59 4.83 17.37
N ALA A 244 -8.59 5.46 18.54
CA ALA A 244 -9.46 6.58 18.85
C ALA A 244 -8.66 7.88 18.84
N ALA A 245 -9.33 8.99 18.54
CA ALA A 245 -8.74 10.32 18.60
C ALA A 245 -9.60 11.26 19.43
N ARG A 246 -8.96 12.15 20.16
CA ARG A 246 -9.58 13.24 20.94
C ARG A 246 -8.77 14.52 20.77
N SER A 247 -9.35 15.65 21.14
CA SER A 247 -8.60 16.91 21.24
C SER A 247 -7.40 16.76 22.18
N LEU A 248 -6.25 17.32 21.84
CA LEU A 248 -5.08 17.31 22.74
C LEU A 248 -5.36 18.04 24.07
N LYS A 249 -6.38 18.91 24.09
CA LYS A 249 -6.89 19.57 25.31
C LYS A 249 -7.69 18.64 26.23
N GLY A 250 -7.86 17.37 25.85
CA GLY A 250 -8.66 16.38 26.56
C GLY A 250 -10.11 16.31 26.08
N GLY A 251 -10.92 15.55 26.81
CA GLY A 251 -12.34 15.33 26.52
C GLY A 251 -12.64 13.95 25.92
N GLU A 252 -13.88 13.82 25.43
CA GLU A 252 -14.39 12.59 24.81
C GLU A 252 -13.72 12.30 23.45
N PRO A 253 -13.67 11.02 23.01
CA PRO A 253 -13.22 10.67 21.68
C PRO A 253 -14.10 11.34 20.61
N VAL A 254 -13.49 11.86 19.56
CA VAL A 254 -14.15 12.58 18.45
C VAL A 254 -14.08 11.80 17.13
N ALA A 255 -13.23 10.78 17.08
CA ALA A 255 -13.11 9.89 15.94
C ALA A 255 -12.60 8.50 16.34
N LEU A 256 -12.90 7.55 15.47
CA LEU A 256 -12.52 6.14 15.53
C LEU A 256 -12.01 5.70 14.16
N ALA A 257 -10.94 4.93 14.13
CA ALA A 257 -10.36 4.38 12.91
C ALA A 257 -9.93 2.94 13.18
N HIS A 258 -10.22 2.04 12.24
CA HIS A 258 -9.87 0.63 12.38
C HIS A 258 -8.96 0.21 11.25
N LEU A 259 -8.05 -0.70 11.55
CA LEU A 259 -7.30 -1.52 10.60
C LEU A 259 -7.53 -2.97 11.00
N MET A 260 -8.36 -3.68 10.25
CA MET A 260 -8.73 -5.07 10.52
C MET A 260 -8.05 -6.02 9.54
N TYR A 261 -7.69 -7.21 9.99
CA TYR A 261 -7.24 -8.26 9.07
C TYR A 261 -8.39 -8.71 8.17
N THR A 262 -8.08 -8.98 6.91
CA THR A 262 -9.02 -9.58 5.97
C THR A 262 -8.71 -11.07 5.78
N LEU A 263 -9.55 -11.77 5.03
CA LEU A 263 -9.28 -13.15 4.62
C LEU A 263 -8.17 -13.23 3.55
N ASP A 264 -7.88 -12.11 2.87
CA ASP A 264 -6.81 -12.04 1.87
C ASP A 264 -5.45 -11.88 2.59
N PRO A 265 -4.49 -12.79 2.36
CA PRO A 265 -3.18 -12.71 3.01
C PRO A 265 -2.46 -11.39 2.72
N GLY A 266 -1.96 -10.74 3.78
CA GLY A 266 -1.23 -9.48 3.67
C GLY A 266 -2.10 -8.27 3.33
N VAL A 267 -3.43 -8.38 3.41
CA VAL A 267 -4.36 -7.27 3.15
C VAL A 267 -5.09 -6.89 4.44
N GLY A 268 -5.01 -5.61 4.80
CA GLY A 268 -5.81 -5.00 5.87
C GLY A 268 -6.96 -4.15 5.31
N GLU A 269 -8.04 -4.05 6.05
CA GLU A 269 -9.16 -3.16 5.74
C GLU A 269 -9.21 -1.99 6.72
N MET A 270 -9.30 -0.78 6.19
CA MET A 270 -9.47 0.43 6.99
C MET A 270 -10.87 1.02 6.88
N ALA A 271 -11.37 1.48 8.01
CA ALA A 271 -12.64 2.20 8.06
C ALA A 271 -12.59 3.27 9.16
N PHE A 272 -13.37 4.35 8.99
CA PHE A 272 -13.39 5.50 9.91
C PHE A 272 -14.79 5.90 10.35
N LEU A 273 -14.91 6.41 11.58
CA LEU A 273 -16.06 7.15 12.09
C LEU A 273 -15.53 8.47 12.65
N VAL A 274 -16.03 9.61 12.17
CA VAL A 274 -15.62 10.95 12.64
C VAL A 274 -16.87 11.71 13.00
N GLU A 275 -16.96 12.18 14.24
CA GLU A 275 -18.08 12.99 14.73
C GLU A 275 -18.30 14.20 13.81
N ASP A 276 -19.56 14.50 13.50
CA ASP A 276 -19.96 15.46 12.47
C ASP A 276 -19.29 16.84 12.65
N ALA A 277 -19.17 17.33 13.89
CA ALA A 277 -18.53 18.60 14.22
C ALA A 277 -17.01 18.66 13.93
N TRP A 278 -16.36 17.50 13.80
CA TRP A 278 -14.93 17.36 13.53
C TRP A 278 -14.64 16.99 12.07
N GLN A 279 -15.67 16.80 11.25
CA GLN A 279 -15.49 16.55 9.83
C GLN A 279 -14.92 17.79 9.12
N GLY A 280 -14.14 17.57 8.06
CA GLY A 280 -13.47 18.66 7.34
C GLY A 280 -12.23 19.26 8.03
N THR A 281 -11.94 18.91 9.29
CA THR A 281 -10.75 19.40 10.03
C THR A 281 -9.48 18.57 9.78
N GLY A 282 -9.57 17.54 8.93
CA GLY A 282 -8.43 16.68 8.57
C GLY A 282 -8.17 15.51 9.53
N VAL A 283 -9.00 15.30 10.56
CA VAL A 283 -8.93 14.16 11.50
C VAL A 283 -8.89 12.82 10.75
N GLY A 284 -9.82 12.59 9.81
CA GLY A 284 -9.85 11.34 9.05
C GLY A 284 -8.59 11.10 8.21
N THR A 285 -8.02 12.15 7.60
CA THR A 285 -6.75 12.03 6.86
C THR A 285 -5.58 11.73 7.79
N ALA A 286 -5.55 12.33 8.98
CA ALA A 286 -4.51 12.07 9.98
C ALA A 286 -4.54 10.62 10.46
N LEU A 287 -5.74 10.10 10.79
CA LEU A 287 -5.93 8.71 11.19
C LEU A 287 -5.62 7.73 10.07
N ALA A 288 -6.01 8.02 8.82
CA ALA A 288 -5.70 7.16 7.68
C ALA A 288 -4.17 7.03 7.48
N ARG A 289 -3.42 8.13 7.60
CA ARG A 289 -1.94 8.10 7.54
C ARG A 289 -1.33 7.27 8.67
N ALA A 290 -1.85 7.39 9.89
CA ALA A 290 -1.39 6.60 11.02
C ALA A 290 -1.62 5.11 10.77
N LEU A 291 -2.82 4.73 10.34
CA LEU A 291 -3.14 3.33 10.02
C LEU A 291 -2.30 2.79 8.86
N THR A 292 -2.01 3.58 7.82
CA THR A 292 -1.12 3.14 6.73
C THR A 292 0.30 2.88 7.23
N ALA A 293 0.82 3.72 8.13
CA ALA A 293 2.15 3.51 8.73
C ALA A 293 2.18 2.25 9.61
N ILE A 294 1.13 2.00 10.38
CA ILE A 294 0.98 0.78 11.19
C ILE A 294 0.83 -0.46 10.30
N ALA A 295 0.04 -0.38 9.23
CA ALA A 295 -0.09 -1.46 8.26
C ALA A 295 1.26 -1.85 7.64
N ALA A 296 2.13 -0.86 7.37
CA ALA A 296 3.48 -1.11 6.88
C ALA A 296 4.35 -1.82 7.90
N ASP A 297 4.22 -1.46 9.18
CA ASP A 297 4.91 -2.09 10.29
C ASP A 297 4.45 -3.54 10.52
N TRP A 298 3.16 -3.80 10.33
CA TRP A 298 2.58 -5.15 10.34
C TRP A 298 2.98 -6.00 9.13
N GLY A 299 3.69 -5.43 8.16
CA GLY A 299 4.08 -6.13 6.94
C GLY A 299 2.93 -6.39 5.97
N LEU A 300 1.83 -5.63 6.07
CA LEU A 300 0.75 -5.71 5.09
C LEU A 300 1.23 -5.19 3.73
N ALA A 301 0.84 -5.86 2.66
CA ALA A 301 1.10 -5.45 1.28
C ALA A 301 0.12 -4.36 0.84
N GLU A 302 -1.12 -4.42 1.29
CA GLU A 302 -2.20 -3.55 0.85
C GLU A 302 -3.13 -3.18 2.01
N VAL A 303 -3.63 -1.94 1.98
CA VAL A 303 -4.78 -1.49 2.76
C VAL A 303 -5.94 -1.20 1.82
N ARG A 304 -7.10 -1.74 2.14
CA ARG A 304 -8.35 -1.52 1.41
C ARG A 304 -9.28 -0.64 2.21
N ALA A 305 -10.13 0.09 1.50
CA ALA A 305 -11.27 0.75 2.08
C ALA A 305 -12.48 0.57 1.17
N GLU A 306 -13.58 0.06 1.73
CA GLU A 306 -14.85 0.01 1.04
C GLU A 306 -15.70 1.22 1.42
N THR A 307 -16.41 1.78 0.44
CA THR A 307 -17.29 2.92 0.65
C THR A 307 -18.34 3.04 -0.45
N THR A 308 -19.33 3.90 -0.29
CA THR A 308 -20.29 4.21 -1.37
C THR A 308 -19.74 5.30 -2.31
N PRO A 309 -20.19 5.35 -3.59
CA PRO A 309 -19.83 6.42 -4.54
C PRO A 309 -20.12 7.84 -4.02
N GLY A 310 -21.14 7.99 -3.17
CA GLY A 310 -21.54 9.28 -2.59
C GLY A 310 -20.62 9.77 -1.46
N ASN A 311 -19.79 8.91 -0.87
CA ASN A 311 -18.89 9.29 0.23
C ASN A 311 -17.62 9.98 -0.28
N ARG A 312 -17.78 11.19 -0.79
CA ARG A 312 -16.70 11.99 -1.38
C ARG A 312 -15.54 12.23 -0.41
N SER A 313 -15.80 12.30 0.89
CA SER A 313 -14.77 12.49 1.93
C SER A 313 -13.81 11.31 2.01
N MET A 314 -14.33 10.09 2.09
CA MET A 314 -13.52 8.86 2.12
C MET A 314 -12.71 8.70 0.83
N LEU A 315 -13.36 8.86 -0.33
CA LEU A 315 -12.69 8.77 -1.63
C LEU A 315 -11.57 9.81 -1.79
N ARG A 316 -11.75 11.02 -1.22
CA ARG A 316 -10.70 12.05 -1.21
C ARG A 316 -9.52 11.66 -0.31
N ILE A 317 -9.78 11.07 0.86
CA ILE A 317 -8.73 10.58 1.76
C ILE A 317 -7.89 9.51 1.04
N MET A 318 -8.54 8.49 0.48
CA MET A 318 -7.85 7.39 -0.20
C MET A 318 -7.02 7.87 -1.40
N ARG A 319 -7.59 8.72 -2.27
CA ARG A 319 -6.84 9.30 -3.40
C ARG A 319 -5.64 10.14 -2.95
N ARG A 320 -5.76 10.91 -1.86
CA ARG A 320 -4.64 11.69 -1.30
C ARG A 320 -3.52 10.80 -0.76
N LEU A 321 -3.81 9.55 -0.41
CA LEU A 321 -2.81 8.56 -0.02
C LEU A 321 -2.21 7.82 -1.22
N GLY A 322 -2.70 8.06 -2.44
CA GLY A 322 -2.25 7.38 -3.66
C GLY A 322 -3.01 6.10 -3.98
N ALA A 323 -4.18 5.88 -3.36
CA ALA A 323 -4.98 4.68 -3.62
C ALA A 323 -5.61 4.70 -5.02
N SER A 324 -5.63 3.54 -5.68
CA SER A 324 -6.46 3.31 -6.87
C SER A 324 -7.90 3.07 -6.43
N VAL A 325 -8.87 3.56 -7.21
CA VAL A 325 -10.30 3.47 -6.89
C VAL A 325 -11.00 2.75 -8.02
N SER A 326 -11.62 1.60 -7.71
CA SER A 326 -12.34 0.81 -8.70
C SER A 326 -13.67 1.45 -9.10
N PRO A 327 -14.21 1.13 -10.29
CA PRO A 327 -15.57 1.49 -10.65
C PRO A 327 -16.58 0.89 -9.64
N PRO A 328 -17.72 1.57 -9.39
CA PRO A 328 -18.73 1.04 -8.47
C PRO A 328 -19.26 -0.33 -8.92
N ARG A 329 -19.31 -1.30 -8.00
CA ARG A 329 -19.98 -2.60 -8.19
C ARG A 329 -20.99 -2.80 -7.06
N GLN A 330 -22.25 -3.09 -7.42
CA GLN A 330 -23.36 -3.27 -6.45
C GLN A 330 -23.51 -2.12 -5.43
N GLY A 331 -23.25 -0.88 -5.84
CA GLY A 331 -23.37 0.31 -4.98
C GLY A 331 -22.18 0.56 -4.04
N VAL A 332 -21.14 -0.27 -4.11
CA VAL A 332 -19.89 -0.13 -3.34
C VAL A 332 -18.74 0.20 -4.29
N VAL A 333 -17.81 1.00 -3.79
CA VAL A 333 -16.55 1.38 -4.41
C VAL A 333 -15.44 0.91 -3.50
N GLN A 334 -14.44 0.25 -4.07
CA GLN A 334 -13.27 -0.21 -3.34
C GLN A 334 -12.08 0.67 -3.70
N ALA A 335 -11.41 1.19 -2.67
CA ALA A 335 -10.13 1.87 -2.80
C ALA A 335 -9.01 0.94 -2.30
N ARG A 336 -7.96 0.79 -3.09
CA ARG A 336 -6.81 -0.08 -2.80
C ARG A 336 -5.55 0.77 -2.69
N LEU A 337 -4.89 0.69 -1.55
CA LEU A 337 -3.67 1.41 -1.25
C LEU A 337 -2.53 0.42 -1.03
N PRO A 338 -1.57 0.32 -1.95
CA PRO A 338 -0.32 -0.37 -1.70
C PRO A 338 0.38 0.29 -0.51
N VAL A 339 0.58 -0.50 0.55
CA VAL A 339 1.32 -0.07 1.74
C VAL A 339 2.81 -0.03 1.42
N ALA A 340 3.21 -0.89 0.48
CA ALA A 340 4.57 -0.98 0.03
C ALA A 340 4.92 0.13 -0.97
N GLY A 341 5.95 0.92 -0.68
CA GLY A 341 6.32 2.12 -1.46
C GLY A 341 5.62 3.42 -1.03
N THR A 342 4.59 3.36 -0.18
CA THR A 342 4.04 4.55 0.51
C THR A 342 4.75 4.76 1.84
N VAL A 343 6.09 4.85 1.81
CA VAL A 343 6.79 5.54 2.89
C VAL A 343 6.47 7.00 2.65
N PRO A 344 5.59 7.68 3.44
CA PRO A 344 5.60 9.13 3.40
C PRO A 344 7.03 9.50 3.71
N SER A 345 7.61 10.42 2.92
CA SER A 345 8.92 10.97 3.18
C SER A 345 9.12 11.01 4.70
N ARG A 346 10.06 10.21 5.24
CA ARG A 346 10.52 10.37 6.62
C ARG A 346 11.31 11.69 6.70
N ARG A 347 10.72 12.78 6.20
CA ARG A 347 10.88 14.06 6.87
C ARG A 347 10.34 13.80 8.26
N PRO A 348 11.09 14.11 9.32
CA PRO A 348 10.53 14.09 10.66
C PRO A 348 9.34 15.04 10.65
N GLY A 349 8.14 14.47 10.46
CA GLY A 349 6.94 15.07 10.99
C GLY A 349 7.25 15.30 12.45
N ARG A 350 6.92 16.49 12.93
CA ARG A 350 7.14 17.03 14.28
C ARG A 350 6.69 16.15 15.47
N LEU A 351 6.39 14.87 15.26
CA LEU A 351 6.23 13.84 16.28
C LEU A 351 7.56 13.46 16.95
N MET A 352 8.69 13.43 16.23
CA MET A 352 10.00 13.11 16.87
C MET A 352 10.74 14.33 17.44
N THR A 353 10.58 15.53 16.89
CA THR A 353 11.37 16.71 17.33
C THR A 353 10.77 17.42 18.56
N LEU A 354 9.57 17.04 19.02
CA LEU A 354 8.93 17.62 20.21
C LEU A 354 8.93 16.69 21.42
N LEU A 355 9.42 15.45 21.30
CA LEU A 355 9.57 14.52 22.42
C LEU A 355 10.99 14.47 22.99
N SER A 356 11.95 15.22 22.42
CA SER A 356 13.29 15.41 23.01
C SER A 356 13.42 16.67 23.87
N GLN A 357 12.37 17.50 23.98
CA GLN A 357 12.33 18.62 24.91
C GLN A 357 10.92 18.81 25.50
N ALA A 358 10.61 18.03 26.53
CA ALA A 358 9.67 18.46 27.56
C ALA A 358 10.47 18.59 28.85
N GLY A 359 10.53 19.81 29.36
CA GLY A 359 11.29 20.17 30.55
C GLY A 359 10.78 19.44 31.78
N ALA A 360 11.72 19.07 32.65
CA ALA A 360 11.43 18.80 34.04
C ALA A 360 10.95 20.10 34.72
N PRO A 361 9.74 20.14 35.31
CA PRO A 361 9.42 21.14 36.31
C PRO A 361 9.97 20.68 37.66
N GLY A 362 10.79 21.54 38.26
CA GLY A 362 11.07 21.72 39.69
C GLY A 362 10.94 20.54 40.65
N GLY A 363 12.09 20.10 41.18
CA GLY A 363 12.20 19.56 42.53
C GLY A 363 13.21 20.40 43.32
N THR A 364 12.73 21.41 44.04
CA THR A 364 13.48 22.05 45.14
C THR A 364 13.18 21.34 46.45
N SER A 365 14.19 21.32 47.33
CA SER A 365 14.19 21.11 48.79
C SER A 365 14.67 19.72 49.25
N GLY A 366 15.83 19.75 49.91
CA GLY A 366 16.52 18.63 50.55
C GLY A 366 17.98 18.98 50.75
#